data_AF-A0A8F5ZGE0-F1
#
_entry.id   AF-A0A8F5ZGE0-F1
#
_cell.length_a   1.000
_cell.length_b   1.000
_cell.length_c   1.000
_cell.angle_alpha   90.00
_cell.angle_beta   90.00
_cell.angle_gamma   90.00
#
_symmetry.space_group_name_H-M   'P 1'
#
loop_
_entity.id
_entity.type
_entity.pdbx_description
1 polymer ?
#
loop_
_entity_poly.entity_id
_entity_poly.type
_entity_poly.pdbx_seq_one_letter_code
_entity_poly.pdbx_strand_id
1 'polypeptide(L)' 'MQDLAGPWQCSVQNVYDRLCKGGPLAPAHLDAAIAFLRLDDFDAAELRMLGAREAGWNIDTKYLLEDKPHA' A
#
# COMPACT_ATOMS: atom_id res chain seq x y z
N MET A 1 -15.53 -4.89 1.85
CA MET A 1 -15.83 -3.48 2.23
C MET A 1 -15.92 -3.34 3.74
N GLN A 2 -16.79 -4.12 4.40
CA GLN A 2 -16.95 -4.09 5.87
C GLN A 2 -15.67 -4.48 6.62
N ASP A 3 -14.87 -5.40 6.06
CA ASP A 3 -13.67 -5.92 6.72
C ASP A 3 -12.51 -4.92 6.77
N LEU A 4 -12.50 -3.92 5.88
CA LEU A 4 -11.49 -2.85 5.89
C LEU A 4 -11.87 -1.68 6.78
N ALA A 5 -13.15 -1.54 7.15
CA ALA A 5 -13.64 -0.45 7.99
C ALA A 5 -13.00 -0.47 9.39
N GLY A 6 -12.81 -1.68 9.95
CA GLY A 6 -12.12 -1.87 11.23
C GLY A 6 -10.64 -1.45 11.17
N PRO A 7 -9.82 -2.06 10.29
CA PRO A 7 -8.42 -1.70 10.10
C PRO A 7 -8.19 -0.23 9.75
N TRP A 8 -9.07 0.38 8.94
CA TRP A 8 -8.98 1.79 8.55
C TRP A 8 -9.60 2.74 9.57
N GLN A 9 -10.17 2.22 10.67
CA GLN A 9 -10.84 2.97 11.73
C GLN A 9 -11.89 3.96 11.19
N CYS A 10 -12.63 3.55 10.16
CA CYS A 10 -13.60 4.40 9.48
C CYS A 10 -14.91 3.65 9.22
N SER A 11 -15.93 4.36 8.74
CA SER A 11 -17.22 3.74 8.39
C SER A 11 -17.09 2.92 7.10
N VAL A 12 -17.96 1.91 6.92
CA VAL A 12 -18.04 1.14 5.67
C VAL A 12 -18.30 2.06 4.46
N GLN A 13 -19.06 3.14 4.65
CA GLN A 13 -19.31 4.13 3.61
C GLN A 13 -18.03 4.86 3.20
N ASN A 14 -17.16 5.22 4.15
CA ASN A 14 -15.89 5.85 3.83
C ASN A 14 -14.96 4.93 3.03
N VAL A 15 -14.95 3.63 3.36
CA VAL A 15 -14.22 2.63 2.56
C VAL A 15 -14.79 2.56 1.15
N TYR A 16 -16.12 2.51 1.02
CA TYR A 16 -16.80 2.49 -0.28
C TYR A 16 -16.47 3.71 -1.12
N ASP A 17 -16.66 4.90 -0.57
CA ASP A 17 -16.39 6.16 -1.25
C ASP A 17 -14.92 6.27 -1.67
N ARG A 18 -14.00 5.76 -0.84
CA ARG A 18 -12.57 5.78 -1.13
C ARG A 18 -12.22 4.90 -2.32
N LEU A 19 -12.74 3.68 -2.36
CA LEU A 19 -12.47 2.74 -3.45
C LEU A 19 -13.23 3.13 -4.73
N CYS A 20 -14.43 3.71 -4.62
CA CYS A 20 -15.24 4.13 -5.77
C CYS A 20 -14.79 5.45 -6.40
N LYS A 21 -14.29 6.43 -5.63
CA LYS A 21 -13.78 7.69 -6.20
C LYS A 21 -12.56 7.47 -7.09
N GLY A 22 -11.83 6.37 -6.88
CA GLY A 22 -10.53 6.15 -7.50
C GLY A 22 -9.49 7.14 -6.97
N GLY A 23 -8.23 6.72 -7.00
CA GLY A 23 -7.10 7.56 -6.60
C GLY A 23 -6.21 6.89 -5.56
N PRO A 24 -4.99 7.42 -5.40
CA PRO A 24 -3.93 6.74 -4.69
C PRO A 24 -4.26 6.60 -3.21
N LEU A 25 -4.13 5.40 -2.66
CA LEU A 25 -4.32 5.15 -1.24
C LEU A 25 -3.21 5.82 -0.42
N ALA A 26 -3.57 6.39 0.74
CA ALA A 26 -2.56 6.90 1.66
C ALA A 26 -1.81 5.72 2.33
N PRO A 27 -0.54 5.90 2.75
CA PRO A 27 0.26 4.84 3.36
C PRO A 27 -0.44 4.09 4.51
N ALA A 28 -1.16 4.82 5.37
CA ALA A 28 -1.91 4.21 6.48
C ALA A 28 -2.99 3.22 6.02
N HIS A 29 -3.62 3.45 4.86
CA HIS A 29 -4.59 2.50 4.29
C HIS A 29 -3.89 1.23 3.81
N LEU A 30 -2.68 1.37 3.24
CA LEU A 30 -1.87 0.25 2.78
C LEU A 30 -1.36 -0.57 3.98
N ASP A 31 -0.81 0.08 5.02
CA ASP A 31 -0.33 -0.60 6.23
C ASP A 31 -1.45 -1.35 6.96
N ALA A 32 -2.65 -0.74 7.03
CA ALA A 32 -3.81 -1.41 7.60
C ALA A 32 -4.27 -2.62 6.75
N ALA A 33 -4.18 -2.54 5.42
CA ALA A 33 -4.46 -3.67 4.53
C ALA A 33 -3.40 -4.78 4.66
N ILE A 34 -2.12 -4.42 4.76
CA ILE A 34 -1.00 -5.33 4.99
C ILE A 34 -1.21 -6.13 6.29
N ALA A 35 -1.50 -5.42 7.39
CA ALA A 35 -1.76 -6.04 8.68
C ALA A 35 -3.01 -6.93 8.65
N PHE A 36 -4.08 -6.49 8.00
CA PHE A 36 -5.34 -7.23 7.90
C PHE A 36 -5.19 -8.52 7.08
N LEU A 37 -4.55 -8.43 5.92
CA LEU A 37 -4.32 -9.57 5.02
C LEU A 37 -3.15 -10.45 5.48
N ARG A 38 -2.39 -10.00 6.49
CA ARG A 38 -1.20 -10.67 7.02
C ARG A 38 -0.19 -10.98 5.92
N LEU A 39 0.03 -9.99 5.04
CA LEU A 39 1.00 -10.08 3.96
C LEU A 39 2.39 -10.27 4.54
N ASP A 40 3.21 -11.06 3.85
CA ASP A 40 4.62 -11.18 4.19
C ASP A 40 5.39 -9.91 3.78
N ASP A 41 6.67 -9.86 4.12
CA ASP A 41 7.48 -8.67 3.85
C ASP A 41 7.61 -8.36 2.36
N PHE A 42 7.56 -9.38 1.48
CA PHE A 42 7.68 -9.21 0.04
C PHE A 42 6.39 -8.63 -0.55
N ASP A 43 5.25 -9.23 -0.24
CA ASP A 43 3.93 -8.78 -0.67
C ASP A 43 3.62 -7.37 -0.12
N ALA A 44 4.00 -7.11 1.14
CA ALA A 44 3.85 -5.80 1.76
C ALA A 44 4.72 -4.73 1.08
N ALA A 45 5.95 -5.08 0.67
CA ALA A 45 6.81 -4.18 -0.07
C ALA A 45 6.26 -3.87 -1.46
N GLU A 46 5.80 -4.90 -2.19
CA GLU A 46 5.18 -4.73 -3.51
C GLU A 46 3.95 -3.80 -3.42
N LEU A 47 3.06 -4.03 -2.45
CA LEU A 47 1.87 -3.20 -2.26
C LEU A 47 2.22 -1.73 -1.96
N ARG A 48 3.25 -1.48 -1.15
CA ARG A 48 3.74 -0.12 -0.89
C ARG A 48 4.33 0.53 -2.14
N MET A 49 5.08 -0.21 -2.96
CA MET A 49 5.63 0.31 -4.22
C MET A 49 4.54 0.65 -5.23
N LEU A 50 3.53 -0.21 -5.38
CA LEU A 50 2.38 0.05 -6.23
C LEU A 50 1.62 1.29 -5.77
N GLY A 51 1.33 1.40 -4.48
CA GLY A 51 0.68 2.58 -3.91
C GLY A 51 1.48 3.86 -4.10
N ALA A 52 2.81 3.81 -3.94
CA ALA A 52 3.71 4.94 -4.17
C ALA A 52 3.70 5.37 -5.65
N ARG A 53 3.74 4.41 -6.59
CA ARG A 53 3.66 4.67 -8.03
C ARG A 53 2.34 5.32 -8.41
N GLU A 54 1.22 4.83 -7.90
CA GLU A 54 -0.10 5.42 -8.14
C GLU A 54 -0.21 6.83 -7.56
N ALA A 55 0.46 7.10 -6.44
CA ALA A 55 0.53 8.42 -5.81
C ALA A 55 1.48 9.39 -6.52
N GLY A 56 2.20 8.94 -7.56
CA GLY A 56 3.18 9.74 -8.28
C GLY A 56 4.45 10.02 -7.48
N TRP A 57 4.76 9.19 -6.48
CA TRP A 57 5.97 9.36 -5.68
C TRP A 57 7.21 9.05 -6.51
N ASN A 58 8.26 9.84 -6.32
CA ASN A 58 9.55 9.56 -6.90
C ASN A 58 10.26 8.52 -6.04
N ILE A 59 10.22 7.26 -6.47
CA ILE A 59 10.83 6.15 -5.76
C ILE A 59 12.33 6.15 -6.07
N ASP A 60 13.16 6.38 -5.05
CA ASP A 60 14.60 6.28 -5.18
C ASP A 60 15.00 4.81 -5.40
N THR A 61 15.33 4.49 -6.66
CA THR A 61 15.70 3.14 -7.08
C THR A 61 17.05 2.68 -6.54
N LYS A 62 17.84 3.58 -5.94
CA LYS A 62 19.12 3.26 -5.28
C LYS A 62 18.96 2.20 -4.19
N TYR A 63 17.80 2.13 -3.57
CA TYR A 63 17.51 1.18 -2.49
C TYR A 63 16.70 -0.05 -2.96
N LEU A 64 16.37 -0.14 -4.25
CA LEU A 64 15.63 -1.26 -4.84
C LEU A 64 16.54 -2.31 -5.47
N LEU A 65 17.73 -1.90 -5.89
CA LEU A 65 18.72 -2.77 -6.47
C LEU A 65 19.85 -2.90 -5.46
N GLU A 66 20.06 -4.10 -4.91
CA GLU A 66 21.40 -4.44 -4.45
C GLU A 66 22.31 -4.27 -5.67
N ASP A 67 23.10 -3.20 -5.68
CA ASP A 67 24.29 -3.16 -6.52
C ASP A 67 25.07 -4.43 -6.11
N LYS A 68 25.09 -5.44 -6.98
CA LYS A 68 26.02 -6.57 -6.86
C LYS A 68 27.29 -6.16 -7.60
N PRO A 69 28.26 -5.48 -6.97
CA PRO A 69 29.60 -5.46 -7.52
C PRO A 69 30.18 -6.86 -7.31
N HIS A 70 30.58 -7.49 -8.42
CA HIS A 70 31.31 -8.76 -8.50
C HIS A 70 30.46 -10.04 -8.62
N ALA A 71 30.13 -10.37 -9.87
CA ALA A 71 30.14 -11.74 -10.37
C ALA A 71 31.31 -11.90 -11.34
#